data_AF-A0A2X3F0S6-F1
#
_entry.id   AF-A0A2X3F0S6-F1
#
_cell.length_a   1.000
_cell.length_b   1.000
_cell.length_c   1.000
_cell.angle_alpha   90.00
_cell.angle_beta   90.00
_cell.angle_gamma   90.00
#
_symmetry.space_group_name_H-M   'P 1'
#
loop_
_entity.id
_entity.type
_entity.pdbx_description
1 polymer ?
#
loop_
_entity_poly.entity_id
_entity_poly.type
_entity_poly.pdbx_seq_one_letter_code
_entity_poly.pdbx_strand_id
1 'polypeptide(L)'
;MKHCKIILLVGLLASSASALAEKIGVSMAYFDQNFLTIIRQSIEKEAQARHVDVQFEDARGDTGRQADQVQSFIASGVDAIIVDPVDSASTRS
;
A
#
# COMPACT_ATOMS: atom_id res chain seq x y z
N MET A 1 -27.77 -2.16 -43.12
CA MET A 1 -27.55 -3.10 -41.99
C MET A 1 -26.07 -3.43 -41.67
N LYS A 2 -25.09 -2.99 -42.48
CA LYS A 2 -23.66 -3.33 -42.27
C LYS A 2 -22.93 -2.40 -41.28
N HIS A 3 -23.43 -1.17 -41.10
CA HIS A 3 -22.83 -0.17 -40.19
C HIS A 3 -23.22 -0.34 -38.72
N CYS A 4 -24.31 -1.05 -38.42
CA CYS A 4 -24.73 -1.32 -37.04
C CYS A 4 -23.77 -2.30 -36.32
N LYS A 5 -23.16 -3.24 -37.07
CA LYS A 5 -22.17 -4.17 -36.52
C LYS A 5 -20.83 -3.52 -36.18
N ILE A 6 -20.44 -2.46 -36.90
CA ILE A 6 -19.17 -1.75 -36.68
C ILE A 6 -19.24 -0.83 -35.45
N ILE A 7 -20.41 -0.23 -35.21
CA ILE A 7 -20.62 0.67 -34.05
C ILE A 7 -20.61 -0.12 -32.73
N LEU A 8 -21.08 -1.37 -32.73
CA LEU A 8 -21.11 -2.21 -31.53
C LEU A 8 -19.72 -2.69 -31.06
N LEU A 9 -18.75 -2.83 -31.97
CA LEU A 9 -17.41 -3.33 -31.64
C LEU A 9 -16.50 -2.24 -31.04
N VAL A 10 -16.75 -0.96 -31.36
CA VAL A 10 -15.99 0.19 -30.82
C VAL A 10 -16.41 0.55 -29.39
N GLY A 11 -17.67 0.31 -29.02
CA GLY A 11 -18.16 0.57 -27.66
C GLY A 11 -17.56 -0.35 -26.59
N LEU A 12 -17.10 -1.55 -26.96
CA LEU A 12 -16.59 -2.55 -26.02
C LEU A 12 -15.12 -2.30 -25.60
N LEU A 13 -14.40 -1.43 -26.30
CA LEU A 13 -13.01 -1.06 -26.00
C LEU A 13 -12.90 0.12 -25.00
N ALA A 14 -14.01 0.76 -24.65
CA ALA A 14 -14.03 1.94 -23.77
C ALA A 14 -14.30 1.61 -22.29
N SER A 15 -14.67 0.37 -21.97
CA SER A 15 -14.85 -0.10 -20.60
C SER A 15 -13.58 -0.80 -20.10
N SER A 16 -12.45 -0.09 -20.15
CA SER A 16 -11.32 -0.42 -19.29
C SER A 16 -11.78 -0.10 -17.87
N ALA A 17 -12.34 -1.09 -17.17
CA ALA A 17 -12.48 -1.00 -15.73
C ALA A 17 -11.08 -0.70 -15.19
N SER A 18 -10.82 0.55 -14.80
CA SER A 18 -9.63 0.89 -14.05
C SER A 18 -9.66 -0.01 -12.82
N ALA A 19 -8.84 -1.05 -12.83
CA ALA A 19 -8.52 -1.75 -11.60
C ALA A 19 -7.90 -0.68 -10.71
N LEU A 20 -8.68 -0.17 -9.75
CA LEU A 20 -8.16 0.71 -8.71
C LEU A 20 -7.07 -0.10 -8.01
N ALA A 21 -5.81 0.28 -8.24
CA ALA A 21 -4.70 -0.33 -7.53
C ALA A 21 -4.90 0.01 -6.04
N GLU A 22 -5.06 -1.03 -5.22
CA GLU A 22 -5.14 -0.90 -3.76
C GLU A 22 -3.88 -0.18 -3.26
N LYS A 23 -4.05 0.90 -2.50
CA LYS A 23 -2.94 1.70 -1.96
C LYS A 23 -2.75 1.44 -0.48
N ILE A 24 -1.58 0.93 -0.10
CA ILE A 24 -1.26 0.56 1.28
C ILE A 24 -0.08 1.38 1.80
N GLY A 25 -0.25 2.00 2.96
CA GLY A 25 0.86 2.59 3.73
C GLY A 25 1.46 1.59 4.71
N VAL A 26 2.78 1.52 4.83
CA VAL A 26 3.49 0.64 5.77
C VAL A 26 4.45 1.48 6.60
N SER A 27 4.13 1.71 7.88
CA SER A 27 5.04 2.37 8.83
C SER A 27 5.81 1.30 9.61
N MET A 28 7.14 1.36 9.55
CA MET A 28 8.03 0.38 10.19
C MET A 28 8.88 1.01 11.27
N ALA A 29 9.18 0.24 12.33
CA ALA A 29 10.00 0.72 13.44
C ALA A 29 11.41 1.10 12.99
N TYR A 30 12.04 0.22 12.19
CA TYR A 30 13.37 0.39 11.62
C TYR A 30 13.50 -0.35 10.28
N PHE A 31 14.19 0.26 9.31
CA PHE A 31 14.46 -0.38 8.02
C PHE A 31 15.66 -1.33 8.00
N ASP A 32 16.62 -1.13 8.88
CA ASP A 32 17.94 -1.77 8.86
C ASP A 32 18.07 -2.96 9.82
N GLN A 33 17.02 -3.27 10.58
CA GLN A 33 16.97 -4.49 11.36
C GLN A 33 16.79 -5.70 10.44
N ASN A 34 17.66 -6.70 10.58
CA ASN A 34 17.72 -7.86 9.67
C ASN A 34 16.35 -8.54 9.49
N PHE A 35 15.63 -8.79 10.58
CA PHE A 35 14.31 -9.41 10.53
C PHE A 35 13.27 -8.53 9.83
N LEU A 36 13.23 -7.24 10.14
CA LEU A 36 12.30 -6.28 9.53
C LEU A 36 12.61 -6.05 8.05
N THR A 37 13.88 -6.09 7.66
CA THR A 37 14.31 -6.04 6.27
C THR A 37 13.70 -7.18 5.46
N ILE A 38 13.72 -8.40 6.00
CA ILE A 38 13.11 -9.58 5.36
C ILE A 38 11.60 -9.40 5.22
N ILE A 39 10.93 -8.87 6.26
CA ILE A 39 9.49 -8.57 6.20
C ILE A 39 9.20 -7.55 5.11
N ARG A 40 9.92 -6.42 5.07
CA ARG A 40 9.74 -5.36 4.06
C ARG A 40 9.88 -5.90 2.63
N GLN A 41 10.96 -6.66 2.37
CA GLN A 41 11.21 -7.29 1.08
C GLN A 41 10.10 -8.30 0.70
N SER A 42 9.58 -9.03 1.68
CA SER A 42 8.48 -9.98 1.46
C SER A 42 7.17 -9.28 1.12
N ILE A 43 6.84 -8.18 1.82
CA ILE A 43 5.68 -7.34 1.52
C ILE A 43 5.82 -6.74 0.12
N GLU A 44 6.98 -6.17 -0.21
CA GLU A 44 7.25 -5.58 -1.52
C GLU A 44 7.07 -6.60 -2.65
N LYS A 45 7.61 -7.82 -2.47
CA LYS A 45 7.44 -8.91 -3.43
C LYS A 45 5.97 -9.29 -3.62
N GLU A 46 5.20 -9.41 -2.54
CA GLU A 46 3.78 -9.77 -2.61
C GLU A 46 2.94 -8.65 -3.24
N ALA A 47 3.22 -7.39 -2.89
CA ALA A 47 2.55 -6.23 -3.46
C ALA A 47 2.75 -6.18 -4.98
N GLN A 48 3.96 -6.45 -5.47
CA GLN A 48 4.25 -6.56 -6.90
C GLN A 48 3.47 -7.70 -7.57
N ALA A 49 3.44 -8.89 -6.95
CA ALA A 49 2.69 -10.04 -7.47
C ALA A 49 1.18 -9.77 -7.54
N ARG A 50 0.64 -8.98 -6.62
CA ARG A 50 -0.78 -8.64 -6.52
C ARG A 50 -1.16 -7.32 -7.19
N HIS A 51 -0.21 -6.60 -7.79
CA HIS A 51 -0.41 -5.27 -8.37
C HIS A 51 -1.00 -4.24 -7.37
N VAL A 52 -0.52 -4.27 -6.13
CA VAL A 52 -0.87 -3.33 -5.05
C VAL A 52 0.20 -2.23 -4.97
N ASP A 53 -0.23 -0.98 -4.84
CA ASP A 53 0.65 0.17 -4.60
C ASP A 53 0.99 0.23 -3.11
N VAL A 54 2.28 0.22 -2.76
CA VAL A 54 2.73 0.21 -1.36
C VAL A 54 3.76 1.30 -1.10
N GLN A 55 3.53 2.09 -0.06
CA GLN A 55 4.44 3.12 0.42
C GLN A 55 5.03 2.70 1.77
N PHE A 56 6.35 2.56 1.85
CA PHE A 56 7.05 2.27 3.10
C PHE A 56 7.61 3.54 3.72
N GLU A 57 7.46 3.68 5.05
CA GLU A 57 8.01 4.78 5.84
C GLU A 57 8.81 4.23 7.04
N ASP A 58 9.97 4.84 7.30
CA ASP A 58 10.89 4.46 8.37
C ASP A 58 10.73 5.39 9.58
N ALA A 59 10.26 4.85 10.69
CA ALA A 59 10.05 5.60 11.93
C ALA A 59 11.35 5.82 12.73
N ARG A 60 12.43 5.10 12.43
CA ARG A 60 13.75 5.24 13.09
C ARG A 60 13.70 5.18 14.62
N GLY A 61 12.79 4.38 15.17
CA GLY A 61 12.63 4.28 16.60
C GLY A 61 11.97 5.50 17.28
N ASP A 62 11.37 6.41 16.52
CA ASP A 62 10.69 7.59 17.05
C ASP A 62 9.16 7.46 16.92
N THR A 63 8.47 7.44 18.07
CA THR A 63 7.00 7.27 18.13
C THR A 63 6.24 8.48 17.60
N GLY A 64 6.80 9.70 17.72
CA GLY A 64 6.20 10.90 17.15
C GLY A 64 6.21 10.87 15.63
N ARG A 65 7.36 10.51 15.05
CA ARG A 65 7.53 10.30 13.61
C ARG A 65 6.61 9.20 13.09
N GLN A 66 6.45 8.09 13.83
CA GLN A 66 5.51 7.03 13.45
C GLN A 66 4.06 7.53 13.45
N ALA A 67 3.65 8.32 14.44
CA ALA A 67 2.33 8.94 14.47
C ALA A 67 2.12 9.90 13.28
N ASP A 68 3.12 10.72 12.94
CA ASP A 68 3.08 11.64 11.80
C ASP A 68 2.96 10.89 10.45
N GLN A 69 3.64 9.75 10.31
CA GLN A 69 3.54 8.88 9.13
C GLN A 69 2.13 8.31 8.97
N VAL A 70 1.56 7.77 10.06
CA VAL A 70 0.17 7.28 10.06
C VAL A 70 -0.80 8.39 9.68
N GLN A 71 -0.63 9.59 10.24
CA GLN A 71 -1.47 10.73 9.91
C GLN A 71 -1.33 11.16 8.44
N SER A 72 -0.11 11.07 7.88
CA SER A 72 0.16 11.35 6.48
C SER A 72 -0.48 10.33 5.55
N PHE A 73 -0.49 9.04 5.91
CA PHE A 73 -1.20 7.99 5.17
C PHE A 73 -2.71 8.22 5.17
N ILE A 74 -3.30 8.55 6.34
CA ILE A 74 -4.73 8.90 6.45
C ILE A 74 -5.06 10.09 5.55
N ALA A 75 -4.26 11.16 5.62
CA ALA A 75 -4.45 12.35 4.79
C ALA A 75 -4.30 12.05 3.29
N SER A 76 -3.44 11.09 2.92
CA SER A 76 -3.22 10.65 1.55
C SER A 76 -4.30 9.71 1.01
N GLY A 77 -5.26 9.31 1.85
CA GLY A 77 -6.37 8.44 1.46
C GLY A 77 -5.93 7.04 1.03
N VAL A 78 -4.94 6.45 1.71
CA VAL A 78 -4.61 5.03 1.50
C VAL A 78 -5.79 4.14 1.91
N ASP A 79 -5.94 2.99 1.26
CA ASP A 79 -7.00 2.02 1.54
C ASP A 79 -6.74 1.23 2.83
N ALA A 80 -5.47 1.00 3.16
CA ALA A 80 -5.05 0.34 4.39
C ALA A 80 -3.71 0.86 4.91
N ILE A 81 -3.50 0.70 6.22
CA ILE A 81 -2.23 1.01 6.90
C ILE A 81 -1.77 -0.23 7.67
N ILE A 82 -0.52 -0.63 7.44
CA ILE A 82 0.20 -1.65 8.22
C ILE A 82 1.19 -0.91 9.14
N VAL A 83 1.21 -1.28 10.42
CA VAL A 83 2.11 -0.66 11.42
C VAL A 83 2.93 -1.75 12.11
N ASP A 84 4.25 -1.65 11.98
CA ASP A 84 5.23 -2.31 12.84
C ASP A 84 5.68 -1.29 13.90
N PRO A 85 5.21 -1.41 15.16
CA PRO A 85 5.30 -0.34 16.14
C PRO A 85 6.73 -0.12 16.66
N VAL A 86 7.14 1.15 16.79
CA VAL A 86 8.40 1.59 17.39
C VAL A 86 8.53 1.14 18.85
N ASP A 87 7.42 1.21 19.60
CA ASP A 87 7.38 0.82 21.00
C ASP A 87 6.48 -0.40 21.20
N SER A 88 7.08 -1.49 21.67
CA SER A 88 6.35 -2.69 22.11
C SER A 88 5.90 -2.61 23.57
N ALA A 89 6.20 -1.52 24.29
CA ALA A 89 5.70 -1.26 25.64
C ALA A 89 4.22 -0.82 25.65
N SER A 90 3.35 -1.64 25.09
CA SER A 90 1.93 -1.68 25.49
C SER A 90 1.37 -3.07 25.72
N THR A 91 2.15 -4.15 25.55
CA THR A 91 1.84 -5.42 26.23
C THR A 91 2.43 -5.41 27.63
N ARG A 92 1.86 -4.57 28.51
CA ARG A 92 1.90 -4.88 29.94
C ARG A 92 1.12 -6.19 30.13
N SER A 93 1.81 -7.21 30.63
CA SER A 93 1.20 -8.44 31.14
C SER A 93 0.24 -8.16 32.29
#